data_AF-A0A973FXJ1-F1
#
_entry.id   AF-A0A973FXJ1-F1
#
_cell.length_a   1.000
_cell.length_b   1.000
_cell.length_c   1.000
_cell.angle_alpha   90.00
_cell.angle_beta   90.00
_cell.angle_gamma   90.00
#
_symmetry.space_group_name_H-M   'P 1'
#
loop_
_entity.id
_entity.type
_entity.pdbx_description
1 polymer ?
#
loop_
_entity_poly.entity_id
_entity_poly.type
_entity_poly.pdbx_seq_one_letter_code
_entity_poly.pdbx_strand_id
1 'polypeptide(L)' 'MFRNISVKFFVSIIRFYQICVSPFFFAPCCRFYPSCSQYAIEAIQLYGPAKGSLMGIKRILRCNPFHPGGYDPVK' A
#
# COMPACT_ATOMS: atom_id res chain seq x y z
N MET A 1 -9.31 -22.15 -1.25
CA MET A 1 -8.55 -21.10 -1.96
C MET A 1 -9.54 -20.18 -2.70
N PHE A 2 -10.49 -19.54 -2.01
CA PHE A 2 -11.44 -18.60 -2.61
C PHE A 2 -10.71 -17.29 -2.91
N ARG A 3 -10.06 -17.27 -4.08
CA ARG A 3 -9.24 -16.16 -4.53
C ARG A 3 -10.19 -15.09 -5.05
N ASN A 4 -10.70 -14.27 -4.12
CA ASN A 4 -11.60 -13.15 -4.40
C ASN A 4 -11.08 -12.36 -5.59
N ILE A 5 -11.79 -12.45 -6.71
CA ILE A 5 -11.41 -11.80 -7.98
C ILE A 5 -11.25 -10.29 -7.79
N SER A 6 -12.05 -9.73 -6.87
CA SER A 6 -12.01 -8.35 -6.41
C SER A 6 -10.65 -7.97 -5.80
N VAL A 7 -10.04 -8.83 -4.97
CA VAL A 7 -8.72 -8.56 -4.35
C VAL A 7 -7.65 -8.43 -5.42
N LYS A 8 -7.64 -9.36 -6.39
CA LYS A 8 -6.69 -9.31 -7.51
C LYS A 8 -6.86 -8.06 -8.36
N PHE A 9 -8.10 -7.65 -8.62
CA PHE A 9 -8.39 -6.44 -9.39
C PHE A 9 -7.82 -5.19 -8.71
N PHE A 10 -8.11 -5.00 -7.42
CA PHE A 10 -7.57 -3.86 -6.65
C PHE A 10 -6.04 -3.88 -6.55
N VAL A 11 -5.44 -5.05 -6.29
CA VAL A 11 -3.97 -5.19 -6.27
C VAL A 11 -3.37 -4.90 -7.64
N SER A 12 -4.04 -5.29 -8.73
CA SER A 12 -3.58 -5.00 -10.10
C SER A 12 -3.60 -3.51 -10.41
N ILE A 13 -4.61 -2.76 -9.93
CA ILE A 13 -4.64 -1.29 -10.07
C ILE A 13 -3.49 -0.66 -9.30
N ILE A 14 -3.23 -1.10 -8.06
CA ILE A 14 -2.12 -0.58 -7.25
C ILE A 14 -0.77 -0.91 -7.90
N ARG A 15 -0.61 -2.12 -8.47
CA ARG A 15 0.60 -2.50 -9.20
C ARG A 15 0.75 -1.72 -10.51
N PHE A 16 -0.32 -1.47 -11.24
CA PHE A 16 -0.30 -0.63 -12.43
C PHE A 16 0.12 0.80 -12.08
N TYR A 17 -0.42 1.36 -11.00
CA TYR A 17 0.03 2.63 -10.43
C TYR A 17 1.51 2.59 -10.03
N GLN A 18 1.98 1.54 -9.36
CA GLN A 18 3.41 1.38 -9.07
C GLN A 18 4.24 1.36 -10.37
N ILE A 19 3.85 0.62 -11.40
CA ILE A 19 4.64 0.51 -12.63
C ILE A 19 4.63 1.81 -13.45
N CYS A 20 3.52 2.56 -13.46
CA CYS A 20 3.42 3.83 -14.18
C CYS A 20 4.05 5.00 -13.41
N VAL A 21 3.94 5.03 -12.07
CA VAL A 21 4.40 6.17 -11.25
C VAL A 21 5.79 5.92 -10.66
N SER A 22 6.14 4.70 -10.28
CA SER A 22 7.46 4.39 -9.68
C SER A 22 8.67 4.68 -10.56
N PRO A 23 8.66 4.51 -11.91
CA PRO A 23 9.81 4.90 -12.73
C PRO A 23 9.95 6.43 -12.86
N PHE A 24 8.91 7.20 -12.51
CA PHE A 24 8.94 8.66 -12.53
C PHE A 24 9.28 9.26 -11.14
N PHE A 25 8.92 8.56 -10.06
CA PHE A 25 9.11 8.97 -8.66
C PHE A 25 10.21 8.14 -7.98
N PHE A 26 11.44 8.17 -8.52
CA PHE A 26 12.65 7.46 -8.05
C PHE A 26 13.14 7.80 -6.62
N ALA A 27 12.27 8.30 -5.73
CA ALA A 27 12.58 8.54 -4.32
C ALA A 27 11.60 7.76 -3.42
N PRO A 28 12.08 7.10 -2.35
CA PRO A 28 11.20 6.56 -1.33
C PRO A 28 10.56 7.73 -0.56
N CYS A 29 9.46 8.29 -1.08
CA CYS A 29 8.60 9.19 -0.31
C CYS A 29 8.02 8.48 0.93
N CYS A 30 7.99 7.14 0.91
CA CYS A 30 7.57 6.33 2.03
C CYS A 30 8.60 6.37 3.17
N ARG A 31 8.26 7.06 4.26
CA ARG A 31 9.02 7.04 5.51
C ARG A 31 8.81 5.79 6.36
N PHE A 32 7.82 4.98 6.03
CA PHE A 32 7.55 3.73 6.73
C PHE A 32 8.04 2.54 5.92
N TYR A 33 8.55 1.52 6.61
CA TYR A 33 8.91 0.23 6.04
C TYR A 33 7.96 -0.87 6.54
N PRO A 34 7.44 -1.75 5.66
CA PRO A 34 7.52 -1.70 4.20
C PRO A 34 6.78 -0.48 3.62
N SER A 35 7.03 -0.19 2.33
CA SER A 35 6.46 0.98 1.64
C SER A 35 4.92 1.02 1.72
N CYS A 36 4.31 2.21 1.66
CA CYS A 36 2.86 2.37 1.80
C CYS A 36 2.07 1.54 0.76
N SER A 37 2.62 1.38 -0.44
CA SER A 37 1.99 0.59 -1.51
C SER A 37 2.12 -0.91 -1.26
N GLN A 38 3.24 -1.38 -0.74
CA GLN A 38 3.42 -2.77 -0.32
C GLN A 38 2.54 -3.11 0.89
N TYR A 39 2.46 -2.21 1.87
CA TYR A 39 1.53 -2.31 3.00
C TYR A 39 0.07 -2.37 2.54
N ALA A 40 -0.32 -1.55 1.56
CA ALA A 40 -1.67 -1.59 1.01
C ALA A 40 -1.98 -2.95 0.35
N ILE A 41 -1.02 -3.53 -0.38
CA ILE A 41 -1.19 -4.86 -1.00
C ILE A 41 -1.35 -5.94 0.07
N GLU A 42 -0.48 -5.97 1.09
CA GLU A 42 -0.57 -6.92 2.20
C GLU A 42 -1.88 -6.76 2.97
N ALA A 43 -2.30 -5.52 3.26
CA ALA A 43 -3.54 -5.24 3.97
C ALA A 43 -4.77 -5.68 3.15
N ILE A 44 -4.74 -5.49 1.83
CA ILE A 44 -5.81 -5.96 0.93
C ILE A 44 -5.85 -7.49 0.87
N GLN A 45 -4.70 -8.17 0.95
CA GLN A 45 -4.62 -9.63 0.97
C GLN A 45 -5.11 -10.22 2.30
N LEU A 46 -4.78 -9.59 3.42
CA LEU A 46 -5.13 -10.07 4.77
C LEU A 46 -6.56 -9.70 5.19
N TYR A 47 -6.97 -8.44 4.95
CA TYR A 47 -8.24 -7.88 5.45
C TYR A 47 -9.31 -7.69 4.37
N GLY A 48 -8.98 -7.96 3.11
CA GLY A 48 -9.86 -7.72 1.96
C GLY A 48 -9.77 -6.29 1.41
N PRO A 49 -10.40 -6.01 0.25
CA PRO A 49 -10.15 -4.81 -0.53
C PRO A 49 -10.61 -3.53 0.18
N ALA A 50 -11.75 -3.54 0.88
CA ALA A 50 -12.26 -2.36 1.57
C ALA A 50 -11.39 -1.96 2.77
N LYS A 51 -11.18 -2.88 3.72
CA LYS A 51 -10.43 -2.63 4.95
C LYS A 51 -8.94 -2.44 4.67
N GLY A 52 -8.38 -3.20 3.73
CA GLY A 52 -6.99 -3.05 3.29
C GLY A 52 -6.71 -1.72 2.61
N SER A 53 -7.61 -1.26 1.72
CA SER A 53 -7.47 0.06 1.08
C SER A 53 -7.54 1.18 2.13
N LEU A 54 -8.45 1.08 3.10
CA LEU A 54 -8.60 2.08 4.15
C LEU A 54 -7.36 2.17 5.05
N MET A 55 -6.75 1.02 5.39
CA MET A 55 -5.47 0.97 6.12
C MET A 55 -4.32 1.60 5.32
N GLY A 56 -4.22 1.26 4.02
CA GLY A 56 -3.22 1.83 3.12
C GLY A 56 -3.33 3.35 2.98
N ILE A 57 -4.55 3.86 2.71
CA ILE A 57 -4.82 5.30 2.58
C ILE A 57 -4.50 6.03 3.89
N LYS A 58 -4.94 5.50 5.04
CA LYS A 58 -4.66 6.09 6.35
C LYS A 58 -3.15 6.17 6.64
N ARG A 59 -2.35 5.30 6.05
CA ARG A 59 -0.88 5.33 6.17
C ARG A 59 -0.24 6.30 5.19
N ILE A 60 -0.72 6.38 3.95
CA ILE A 60 -0.30 7.39 2.98
C ILE A 60 -0.54 8.80 3.56
N LEU A 61 -1.70 9.03 4.17
CA LEU A 61 -2.02 10.30 4.84
C LEU A 61 -1.12 10.61 6.04
N ARG A 62 -0.54 9.59 6.69
CA ARG A 62 0.43 9.75 7.78
C ARG A 62 1.87 9.88 7.28
N CYS A 63 2.12 9.59 6.00
CA CYS A 63 3.42 9.64 5.37
C CYS A 63 3.81 11.09 5.00
N ASN A 64 3.94 11.94 6.02
CA ASN A 64 4.35 13.34 5.88
C ASN A 64 5.80 13.56 6.35
N PRO A 65 6.49 14.63 5.88
CA PRO A 65 7.86 14.96 6.27
C PRO A 65 8.03 15.35 7.75
N PHE A 66 6.95 15.42 8.52
CA PHE A 66 6.95 15.69 9.95
C PHE A 66 6.79 14.43 10.82
N HIS A 67 6.53 13.27 10.23
CA HIS A 67 6.47 12.00 10.97
C HIS A 67 7.83 11.30 10.91
N PRO A 68 8.39 10.79 12.04
CA PRO A 68 9.70 10.13 12.06
C PRO A 68 9.78 8.84 11.21
N GLY A 69 8.68 8.40 10.59
CA GLY A 69 8.64 7.10 9.93
C GLY A 69 8.80 5.94 10.92
N GLY A 70 9.03 4.73 10.40
CA GLY A 70 9.27 3.55 11.23
C GLY A 70 8.86 2.23 10.57
N TYR A 71 9.13 1.13 11.27
CA TYR A 71 8.68 -0.20 10.88
C TYR A 71 7.23 -0.43 11.33
N ASP A 72 6.32 -0.59 10.37
CA ASP A 72 4.91 -0.86 10.64
C ASP A 72 4.46 -1.96 9.67
N PRO A 73 4.59 -3.25 10.02
CA PRO A 73 4.08 -4.34 9.19
C PRO A 73 2.55 -4.42 9.34
N VAL A 74 1.86 -4.95 8.32
CA VAL A 74 0.44 -5.31 8.48
C VAL A 74 0.36 -6.44 9.50
N LYS A 75 -0.30 -6.20 10.63
CA LYS A 75 -0.70 -7.23 11.61
C LYS A 75 -2.15 -7.57 11.38
#